data_AF-X1VXC6-F1
#
_entry.id   AF-X1VXC6-F1
#
_cell.length_a   1.000
_cell.length_b   1.000
_cell.length_c   1.000
_cell.angle_alpha   90.00
_cell.angle_beta   90.00
_cell.angle_gamma   90.00
#
_symmetry.space_group_name_H-M   'P 1'
#
loop_
_entity.id
_entity.type
_entity.pdbx_description
1 polymer ?
#
loop_
_entity_poly.entity_id
_entity_poly.type
_entity_poly.pdbx_seq_one_letter_code
_entity_poly.pdbx_strand_id
1 'polypeptide(L)'
;IEKGGEIDILGKTFTVVKCLSRTGSSDDIRVYGHLHDIQSILNLEGKINEIKALECLCLIEDENDKRSMLAIAKEQLAKILPEAKVILLQGIAEIRQKQRAAMEGYLAFLMPVILAVCGAWVGVLAMVNVRD
;
A
#
# COMPACT_ATOMS: atom_id res chain seq x y z
N ILE A 1 11.55 25.78 12.64
CA ILE A 1 12.30 24.51 12.79
C ILE A 1 12.98 24.24 11.46
N GLU A 2 14.31 24.21 11.46
CA GLU A 2 15.12 24.00 10.28
C GLU A 2 16.05 22.80 10.46
N LYS A 3 16.54 22.25 9.35
CA LYS A 3 17.46 21.11 9.39
C LYS A 3 18.74 21.50 10.13
N GLY A 4 19.16 20.65 11.07
CA GLY A 4 20.33 20.87 11.93
C GLY A 4 20.02 21.68 13.19
N GLY A 5 18.81 22.24 13.33
CA GLY A 5 18.40 22.91 14.56
C GLY A 5 18.19 21.92 15.70
N GLU A 6 18.37 22.41 16.93
CA GLU A 6 18.03 21.68 18.15
C GLU A 6 16.64 22.05 18.64
N ILE A 7 15.92 21.07 19.17
CA ILE A 7 14.60 21.24 19.76
C ILE A 7 14.52 20.45 21.06
N ASP A 8 13.96 21.07 22.10
CA ASP A 8 13.65 20.40 23.35
C ASP A 8 12.26 19.76 23.28
N ILE A 9 12.19 18.46 23.57
CA ILE A 9 10.94 17.71 23.63
C ILE A 9 10.92 16.98 24.97
N LEU A 10 9.98 17.38 25.84
CA LEU A 10 9.79 16.80 27.17
C LEU A 10 11.07 16.80 28.04
N GLY A 11 11.92 17.82 27.89
CA GLY A 11 13.15 17.99 28.68
C GLY A 11 14.37 17.24 28.12
N LYS A 12 14.28 16.67 26.91
CA LYS A 12 15.41 16.09 26.18
C LYS A 12 15.61 16.83 24.87
N THR A 13 16.85 17.25 24.62
CA THR A 13 17.24 17.93 23.38
C THR A 13 17.41 16.93 22.24
N PHE A 14 16.83 17.24 21.08
CA PHE A 14 16.93 16.47 19.85
C PHE A 14 17.41 17.35 18.68
N THR A 15 18.15 16.75 17.76
CA THR A 15 18.60 17.43 16.53
C THR A 15 17.68 17.10 15.35
N VAL A 16 17.27 18.12 14.60
CA VAL A 16 16.36 17.97 13.46
C VAL A 16 17.13 17.50 12.23
N VAL A 17 16.97 16.21 11.87
CA VAL A 17 17.64 15.64 10.68
C VAL A 17 16.99 16.09 9.38
N LYS A 18 15.66 16.24 9.36
CA LYS A 18 14.88 16.57 8.16
C LYS A 18 13.52 17.18 8.53
N CYS A 19 13.11 18.20 7.79
CA CYS A 19 11.74 18.69 7.77
C CYS A 19 11.02 18.12 6.54
N LEU A 20 9.86 17.49 6.74
CA LEU A 20 9.03 16.98 5.65
C LEU A 20 8.22 18.11 5.00
N SER A 21 7.89 17.97 3.72
CA SER A 21 7.01 18.89 3.00
C SER A 21 5.57 18.75 3.50
N ARG A 22 4.86 19.88 3.60
CA ARG A 22 3.45 19.89 4.01
C ARG A 22 2.59 19.15 3.00
N THR A 23 1.72 18.28 3.51
CA THR A 23 0.81 17.46 2.71
C THR A 23 -0.66 17.86 2.96
N GLY A 24 -0.93 18.73 3.93
CA GLY A 24 -2.28 19.15 4.32
C GLY A 24 -3.04 18.08 5.13
N SER A 25 -2.32 17.11 5.69
CA SER A 25 -2.88 16.01 6.48
C SER A 25 -2.47 16.10 7.94
N SER A 26 -2.98 15.19 8.78
CA SER A 26 -2.52 15.08 10.17
C SER A 26 -1.02 14.80 10.32
N ASP A 27 -0.35 14.37 9.26
CA ASP A 27 1.09 14.11 9.28
C ASP A 27 1.91 15.41 9.40
N ASP A 28 1.32 16.57 9.05
CA ASP A 28 1.99 17.87 9.11
C ASP A 28 2.29 18.34 10.55
N ILE A 29 1.64 17.74 11.54
CA ILE A 29 1.84 18.01 12.98
C ILE A 29 2.56 16.86 13.70
N ARG A 30 3.02 15.83 12.98
CA ARG A 30 3.70 14.67 13.58
C ARG A 30 5.21 14.88 13.64
N VAL A 31 5.80 14.46 14.75
CA VAL A 31 7.26 14.34 14.92
C VAL A 31 7.64 12.87 14.79
N TYR A 32 8.66 12.61 13.97
CA TYR A 32 9.22 11.28 13.78
C TYR A 32 10.56 11.20 14.48
N GLY A 33 10.76 10.13 15.25
CA GLY A 33 11.99 9.89 15.99
C GLY A 33 12.23 8.39 16.17
N HIS A 34 13.39 8.05 16.73
CA HIS A 34 13.71 6.66 17.04
C HIS A 34 12.81 6.15 18.18
N LEU A 35 12.23 4.96 18.01
CA LEU A 35 11.22 4.43 18.94
C LEU A 35 11.73 4.40 20.39
N HIS A 36 12.97 3.94 20.60
CA HIS A 36 13.55 3.84 21.93
C HIS A 36 13.71 5.20 22.63
N ASP A 37 14.09 6.24 21.87
CA ASP A 37 14.22 7.59 22.42
C ASP A 37 12.86 8.18 22.79
N ILE A 38 11.86 8.01 21.93
CA ILE A 38 10.51 8.51 22.19
C ILE A 38 9.85 7.77 23.36
N GLN A 39 10.09 6.46 23.49
CA GLN A 39 9.64 5.69 24.65
C GLN A 39 10.27 6.18 25.95
N SER A 40 11.57 6.52 25.94
CA SER A 40 12.26 7.03 27.14
C SER A 40 11.72 8.36 27.64
N ILE A 41 11.40 9.30 26.74
CA ILE A 41 10.88 10.61 27.14
C ILE A 41 9.39 10.55 27.57
N LEU A 42 8.67 9.52 27.13
CA LEU A 42 7.27 9.28 27.49
C LEU A 42 7.11 8.34 28.69
N ASN A 43 8.20 7.74 29.22
CA ASN A 43 8.16 6.69 30.23
C ASN A 43 7.27 5.49 29.81
N LEU A 44 7.39 5.08 28.55
CA LEU A 44 6.63 3.98 27.94
C LEU A 44 7.56 2.91 27.36
N GLU A 45 8.64 2.61 28.08
CA GLU A 45 9.63 1.61 27.66
C GLU A 45 8.97 0.24 27.44
N GLY A 46 9.34 -0.41 26.33
CA GLY A 46 8.80 -1.72 25.97
C GLY A 46 7.35 -1.72 25.51
N LYS A 47 6.65 -0.57 25.48
CA LYS A 47 5.26 -0.48 25.03
C LYS A 47 5.15 0.07 23.62
N ILE A 48 4.50 -0.68 22.74
CA ILE A 48 4.21 -0.27 21.36
C ILE A 48 2.72 0.02 21.26
N ASN A 49 2.37 1.24 20.85
CA ASN A 49 0.97 1.65 20.70
C ASN A 49 0.32 1.06 19.43
N GLU A 50 1.06 1.03 18.33
CA GLU A 50 0.52 0.59 17.04
C GLU A 50 1.64 0.03 16.15
N ILE A 51 1.34 -1.06 15.44
CA ILE A 51 2.19 -1.63 14.39
C ILE A 51 1.46 -1.45 13.07
N LYS A 52 2.04 -0.67 12.15
CA LYS A 52 1.53 -0.50 10.79
C LYS A 52 2.34 -1.37 9.83
N ALA A 53 1.66 -2.22 9.07
CA ALA A 53 2.26 -3.08 8.06
C ALA A 53 1.52 -2.94 6.73
N LEU A 54 2.25 -3.13 5.63
CA LEU A 54 1.66 -3.20 4.29
C LEU A 54 1.16 -4.62 4.02
N GLU A 55 0.00 -4.73 3.38
CA GLU A 55 -0.57 -6.01 2.98
C GLU A 55 0.23 -6.61 1.81
N CYS A 56 0.71 -7.86 1.95
CA CYS A 56 1.29 -8.63 0.85
C CYS A 56 0.15 -9.23 0.03
N LEU A 57 0.11 -8.98 -1.27
CA LEU A 57 -0.85 -9.57 -2.22
C LEU A 57 -0.48 -11.02 -2.61
N CYS A 58 0.37 -11.67 -1.83
CA CYS A 58 1.18 -12.80 -2.23
C CYS A 58 0.48 -14.16 -2.02
N LEU A 59 -0.72 -14.16 -1.43
CA LEU A 59 -1.47 -15.36 -1.02
C LEU A 59 -2.85 -15.45 -1.70
N ILE A 60 -2.96 -14.99 -2.95
CA ILE A 60 -4.17 -15.15 -3.77
C ILE A 60 -3.93 -16.31 -4.74
N GLU A 61 -3.67 -17.52 -4.23
CA GLU A 61 -3.41 -18.69 -5.10
C GLU A 61 -4.46 -19.80 -4.96
N ASP A 62 -5.41 -19.67 -4.04
CA ASP A 62 -6.47 -20.67 -3.88
C ASP A 62 -7.84 -20.06 -4.18
N GLU A 63 -8.37 -20.31 -5.37
CA GLU A 63 -9.73 -19.91 -5.78
C GLU A 63 -10.83 -20.44 -4.81
N ASN A 64 -10.49 -21.44 -3.99
CA ASN A 64 -11.38 -22.03 -2.99
C ASN A 64 -11.25 -21.41 -1.58
N ASP A 65 -10.17 -20.67 -1.26
CA ASP A 65 -10.02 -20.03 0.05
C ASP A 65 -10.46 -18.56 -0.01
N LYS A 66 -11.77 -18.34 0.14
CA LYS A 66 -12.40 -17.00 0.19
C LYS A 66 -12.07 -16.21 1.46
N ARG A 67 -10.98 -16.53 2.17
CA ARG A 67 -10.59 -15.78 3.36
C ARG A 67 -9.89 -14.50 2.94
N SER A 68 -10.40 -13.37 3.39
CA SER A 68 -9.65 -12.12 3.25
C SER A 68 -8.34 -12.25 4.02
N MET A 69 -7.25 -11.72 3.47
CA MET A 69 -5.94 -11.68 4.15
C MET A 69 -6.03 -11.03 5.54
N LEU A 70 -6.95 -10.07 5.72
CA LEU A 70 -7.31 -9.50 7.02
C LEU A 70 -7.83 -10.55 8.02
N ALA A 71 -8.63 -11.52 7.59
CA ALA A 71 -9.13 -12.59 8.45
C ALA A 71 -7.99 -13.52 8.91
N ILE A 72 -7.08 -13.87 7.99
CA ILE A 72 -5.90 -14.68 8.31
C ILE A 72 -5.00 -13.94 9.31
N ALA A 73 -4.72 -12.66 9.05
CA ALA A 73 -3.91 -11.83 9.95
C ALA A 73 -4.56 -11.71 11.34
N LYS A 74 -5.88 -11.55 11.42
CA LYS A 74 -6.62 -11.53 12.69
C LYS A 74 -6.50 -12.84 13.45
N GLU A 75 -6.68 -13.98 12.78
CA GLU A 75 -6.61 -15.29 13.43
C GLU A 75 -5.21 -15.59 13.97
N GLN A 76 -4.18 -15.32 13.18
CA GLN A 76 -2.79 -15.55 13.58
C GLN A 76 -2.38 -14.61 14.72
N LEU A 77 -2.72 -13.32 14.61
CA LEU A 77 -2.34 -12.36 15.65
C LEU A 77 -3.12 -12.56 16.95
N ALA A 78 -4.37 -13.02 16.90
CA ALA A 78 -5.15 -13.35 18.10
C ALA A 78 -4.48 -14.45 18.96
N LYS A 79 -3.69 -15.34 18.34
CA LYS A 79 -2.93 -16.38 19.07
C LYS A 79 -1.74 -15.82 19.84
N ILE A 80 -1.18 -14.69 19.40
CA ILE A 80 0.06 -14.11 19.94
C ILE A 80 -0.24 -12.88 20.82
N LEU A 81 -1.09 -11.97 20.34
CA LEU A 81 -1.56 -10.77 21.03
C LEU A 81 -3.10 -10.74 21.03
N PRO A 82 -3.77 -11.42 21.98
CA PRO A 82 -5.23 -11.46 22.05
C PRO A 82 -5.87 -10.09 22.38
N GLU A 83 -5.13 -9.19 23.03
CA GLU A 83 -5.59 -7.84 23.35
C GLU A 83 -5.42 -6.83 22.21
N ALA A 84 -4.68 -7.18 21.15
CA ALA A 84 -4.42 -6.27 20.04
C ALA A 84 -5.61 -6.21 19.07
N LYS A 85 -5.98 -4.99 18.66
CA LYS A 85 -7.02 -4.77 17.65
C LYS A 85 -6.39 -4.65 16.25
N VAL A 86 -6.73 -5.58 15.36
CA VAL A 86 -6.31 -5.52 13.95
C VAL A 86 -7.34 -4.78 13.11
N ILE A 87 -6.93 -3.66 12.51
CA ILE A 87 -7.74 -2.84 11.61
C ILE A 87 -7.02 -2.64 10.27
N LEU A 88 -7.78 -2.53 9.18
CA LEU A 88 -7.26 -2.20 7.86
C LEU A 88 -7.42 -0.70 7.61
N LEU A 89 -6.32 0.00 7.36
CA LEU A 89 -6.31 1.41 6.98
C LEU A 89 -6.52 1.53 5.46
N GLN A 90 -7.78 1.67 5.02
CA GLN A 90 -8.15 1.70 3.58
C GLN A 90 -7.74 2.99 2.84
N GLY A 91 -7.01 3.90 3.48
CA GLY A 91 -6.94 5.32 3.13
C GLY A 91 -6.43 5.70 1.73
N ILE A 92 -5.66 4.87 1.01
CA ILE A 92 -5.17 5.17 -0.36
C ILE A 92 -5.01 3.88 -1.22
N ALA A 93 -5.11 2.69 -0.62
CA ALA A 93 -4.83 1.42 -1.29
C ALA A 93 -5.95 0.96 -2.24
N GLU A 94 -7.22 1.25 -1.92
CA GLU A 94 -8.38 0.82 -2.72
C GLU A 94 -8.35 1.38 -4.15
N ILE A 95 -7.89 2.61 -4.34
CA ILE A 95 -7.85 3.24 -5.67
C ILE A 95 -6.82 2.54 -6.57
N ARG A 96 -5.65 2.18 -6.02
CA ARG A 96 -4.60 1.46 -6.76
C ARG A 96 -4.94 -0.01 -7.00
N GLN A 97 -5.65 -0.66 -6.07
CA GLN A 97 -6.16 -2.02 -6.26
C GLN A 97 -7.23 -2.08 -7.36
N LYS A 98 -8.20 -1.14 -7.36
CA LYS A 98 -9.20 -1.05 -8.43
C LYS A 98 -8.56 -0.85 -9.80
N GLN A 99 -7.49 -0.06 -9.90
CA GLN A 99 -6.78 0.11 -11.18
C GLN A 99 -6.14 -1.17 -11.70
N ARG A 100 -5.54 -2.01 -10.83
CA ARG A 100 -4.92 -3.28 -11.26
C ARG A 100 -5.96 -4.34 -11.60
N ALA A 101 -6.98 -4.52 -10.77
CA ALA A 101 -8.05 -5.51 -10.99
C ALA A 101 -8.92 -5.17 -12.21
N ALA A 102 -9.16 -3.89 -12.51
CA ALA A 102 -9.89 -3.49 -13.70
C ALA A 102 -9.13 -3.81 -15.00
N MET A 103 -7.79 -3.82 -14.95
CA MET A 103 -6.95 -4.12 -16.11
C MET A 103 -7.12 -5.59 -16.54
N GLU A 104 -7.12 -6.54 -15.60
CA GLU A 104 -7.16 -7.98 -15.91
C GLU A 104 -8.45 -8.38 -16.64
N GLY A 105 -9.61 -7.89 -16.20
CA GLY A 105 -10.89 -8.21 -16.85
C GLY A 105 -11.06 -7.55 -18.22
N TYR A 106 -10.63 -6.29 -18.37
CA TYR A 106 -10.79 -5.55 -19.63
C TYR A 106 -9.83 -6.06 -20.72
N LEU A 107 -8.57 -6.36 -20.37
CA LEU A 107 -7.56 -6.80 -21.33
C LEU A 107 -7.85 -8.21 -21.86
N ALA A 108 -8.38 -9.11 -21.04
CA ALA A 108 -8.68 -10.49 -21.43
C ALA A 108 -9.71 -10.58 -22.58
N PHE A 109 -10.70 -9.69 -22.60
CA PHE A 109 -11.71 -9.67 -23.67
C PHE A 109 -11.32 -8.78 -24.85
N LEU A 110 -10.69 -7.63 -24.60
CA LEU A 110 -10.37 -6.66 -25.66
C LEU A 110 -9.25 -7.16 -26.60
N MET A 111 -8.23 -7.84 -26.06
CA MET A 111 -7.08 -8.32 -26.83
C MET A 111 -7.43 -9.27 -27.98
N PRO A 112 -8.23 -10.34 -27.79
CA PRO A 112 -8.60 -11.24 -28.88
C PRO A 112 -9.47 -10.55 -29.95
N VAL A 113 -10.33 -9.61 -29.56
CA VAL A 113 -11.15 -8.84 -30.52
C VAL A 113 -10.26 -7.95 -31.39
N ILE A 114 -9.30 -7.23 -30.80
CA ILE A 114 -8.35 -6.40 -31.54
C ILE A 114 -7.53 -7.26 -32.50
N LEU A 115 -7.01 -8.42 -32.05
CA LEU A 115 -6.26 -9.33 -32.92
C LEU A 115 -7.10 -9.86 -34.09
N ALA A 116 -8.38 -10.19 -33.85
CA ALA A 116 -9.27 -10.64 -34.91
C ALA A 116 -9.52 -9.53 -35.95
N VAL A 117 -9.75 -8.29 -35.50
CA VAL A 117 -9.94 -7.14 -36.39
C VAL A 117 -8.67 -6.82 -37.18
N CYS A 118 -7.51 -6.79 -36.52
CA CYS A 118 -6.22 -6.59 -37.19
C CYS A 118 -5.93 -7.70 -38.21
N GLY A 119 -6.19 -8.97 -37.85
CA GLY A 119 -6.02 -10.10 -38.75
C GLY A 119 -6.93 -10.02 -39.98
N ALA A 120 -8.20 -9.68 -39.77
CA ALA A 120 -9.14 -9.46 -40.88
C ALA A 120 -8.70 -8.31 -41.78
N TRP A 121 -8.24 -7.20 -41.20
CA TRP A 121 -7.78 -6.02 -41.94
C TRP A 121 -6.55 -6.32 -42.80
N VAL A 122 -5.55 -7.03 -42.24
CA VAL A 122 -4.37 -7.48 -42.98
C VAL A 122 -4.76 -8.43 -44.11
N GLY A 123 -5.70 -9.36 -43.86
CA GLY A 123 -6.21 -10.26 -44.89
C GLY A 123 -6.87 -9.54 -46.07
N VAL A 124 -7.71 -8.53 -45.79
CA VAL A 124 -8.35 -7.71 -46.82
C VAL A 124 -7.30 -6.93 -47.62
N LEU A 125 -6.35 -6.27 -46.96
CA LEU A 125 -5.28 -5.52 -47.64
C LEU A 125 -4.41 -6.44 -48.51
N ALA A 126 -4.07 -7.64 -48.04
CA ALA A 126 -3.31 -8.61 -48.83
C ALA A 126 -4.09 -9.06 -50.08
N MET A 127 -5.41 -9.28 -49.98
CA MET A 127 -6.24 -9.67 -51.11
C MET A 127 -6.42 -8.57 -52.15
N VAL A 128 -6.51 -7.31 -51.70
CA VAL A 128 -6.57 -6.15 -52.60
C VAL A 128 -5.23 -5.97 -53.31
N ASN A 129 -4.12 -6.03 -52.58
CA ASN A 129 -2.79 -5.75 -53.12
C ASN A 129 -2.23 -6.85 -54.06
N VAL A 130 -2.81 -8.06 -54.06
CA VAL A 130 -2.43 -9.16 -54.97
C VAL A 130 -3.32 -9.25 -56.22
N ARG A 131 -4.42 -8.48 -56.27
CA ARG A 131 -5.34 -8.44 -57.41
C ARG A 131 -5.03 -7.32 -58.42
N ASP A 132 -4.07 -6.45 -58.10
CA ASP A 132 -3.35 -5.59 -59.03
C ASP A 132 -2.08 -6.30 -59.54
#